data_AF-A0A1A8BT26-F1
#
_entry.id   AF-A0A1A8BT26-F1
#
_cell.length_a   1.000
_cell.length_b   1.000
_cell.length_c   1.000
_cell.angle_alpha   90.00
_cell.angle_beta   90.00
_cell.angle_gamma   90.00
#
_symmetry.space_group_name_H-M   'P 1'
#
loop_
_entity.id
_entity.type
_entity.pdbx_description
1 polymer ?
#
loop_
_entity_poly.entity_id
_entity_poly.type
_entity_poly.pdbx_seq_one_letter_code
_entity_poly.pdbx_strand_id
1 'polypeptide(L)'
;RDHGLPGYSAWRRLCGLSVPNNASDLADILGNFTLAHKLHHLYKTAHNIDVWVGAISEPALPGGRVGPLLSCLLARQFRALRDGDRFWWERKGVFTSTQRRHLHAVSLSRIICDNSHITHVPVDPFSRTESPEDMLACSHPLIPHLDLTPWKEPDSDPSCGPVPRVQSGYSLLCNSVILYQCHAGFRLLGSSSIRCDLARQQWTSLPPTCQDINECKDHISPCPPHLECFNTAGSFICSEPSSLSAASIVAAVMVVILGAALLVLVVFGYQRYFRTGELISAEHCQGSS
;
A
#
# COMPACT_ATOMS: atom_id res chain seq x y z
N ARG A 1 -8.02 30.60 9.65
CA ARG A 1 -9.02 31.65 9.33
C ARG A 1 -10.22 31.06 8.63
N ASP A 2 -10.03 30.36 7.52
CA ASP A 2 -11.08 29.65 6.79
C ASP A 2 -11.99 28.80 7.69
N HIS A 3 -11.41 27.95 8.53
CA HIS A 3 -12.16 27.09 9.47
C HIS A 3 -12.76 27.81 10.69
N GLY A 4 -12.77 29.15 10.73
CA GLY A 4 -13.38 29.92 11.83
C GLY A 4 -12.76 29.67 13.22
N LEU A 5 -11.49 29.23 13.27
CA LEU A 5 -10.85 28.87 14.53
C LEU A 5 -10.71 30.07 15.47
N PRO A 6 -10.99 29.91 16.77
CA PRO A 6 -10.64 30.91 17.78
C PRO A 6 -9.15 31.20 17.78
N GLY A 7 -8.78 32.41 18.21
CA GLY A 7 -7.38 32.81 18.35
C GLY A 7 -6.65 32.09 19.50
N TYR A 8 -5.32 32.21 19.49
CA TYR A 8 -4.38 31.57 20.41
C TYR A 8 -4.79 31.61 21.88
N SER A 9 -5.18 32.79 22.37
CA SER A 9 -5.58 32.99 23.77
C SER A 9 -6.78 32.16 24.20
N ALA A 10 -7.74 31.92 23.29
CA ALA A 10 -8.91 31.11 23.60
C ALA A 10 -8.52 29.63 23.80
N TRP A 11 -7.60 29.13 22.98
CA TRP A 11 -7.08 27.77 23.10
C TRP A 11 -6.19 27.59 24.33
N ARG A 12 -5.39 28.59 24.72
CA ARG A 12 -4.67 28.57 26.01
C ARG A 12 -5.62 28.48 27.20
N ARG A 13 -6.70 29.26 27.18
CA ARG A 13 -7.75 29.19 28.21
C ARG A 13 -8.42 27.81 28.26
N LEU A 14 -8.73 27.22 27.09
CA LEU A 14 -9.30 25.87 27.00
C LEU A 14 -8.38 24.82 27.66
N CYS A 15 -7.06 25.01 27.55
CA CYS A 15 -6.05 24.13 28.13
C CYS A 15 -5.66 24.49 29.58
N GLY A 16 -6.33 25.46 30.21
CA GLY A 16 -6.00 25.89 31.57
C GLY A 16 -4.64 26.59 31.70
N LEU A 17 -4.11 27.12 30.60
CA LEU A 17 -2.82 27.81 30.55
C LEU A 17 -2.99 29.32 30.75
N SER A 18 -1.93 29.99 31.19
CA SER A 18 -1.88 31.45 31.31
C SER A 18 -2.19 32.14 29.97
N VAL A 19 -2.98 33.22 29.98
CA VAL A 19 -3.33 33.97 28.77
C VAL A 19 -2.58 35.31 28.79
N PRO A 20 -1.75 35.61 27.78
CA PRO A 20 -1.00 36.86 27.76
C PRO A 20 -1.89 38.04 27.41
N ASN A 21 -1.83 39.11 28.21
CA ASN A 21 -2.61 40.34 27.98
C ASN A 21 -1.79 41.38 27.19
N ASN A 22 -0.47 41.32 27.29
CA ASN A 22 0.45 42.27 26.66
C ASN A 22 1.67 41.57 26.04
N ALA A 23 2.56 42.34 25.42
CA ALA A 23 3.76 41.82 24.77
C ALA A 23 4.77 41.17 25.74
N SER A 24 4.85 41.66 26.98
CA SER A 24 5.72 41.10 28.02
C SER A 24 5.23 39.73 28.48
N ASP A 25 3.94 39.59 28.80
CA ASP A 25 3.35 38.31 29.17
C ASP A 25 3.56 37.26 28.05
N LEU A 26 3.43 37.70 26.79
CA LEU A 26 3.69 36.84 25.64
C LEU A 26 5.17 36.47 25.55
N ALA A 27 6.08 37.39 25.83
CA ALA A 27 7.53 37.12 25.85
C ALA A 27 7.89 36.08 26.91
N ASP A 28 7.27 36.14 28.09
CA ASP A 28 7.49 35.18 29.17
C ASP A 28 7.01 33.78 28.77
N ILE A 29 5.84 33.68 28.13
CA ILE A 29 5.31 32.39 27.64
C ILE A 29 6.19 31.79 26.53
N LEU A 30 6.67 32.62 25.61
CA LEU A 30 7.47 32.16 24.47
C LEU A 30 8.96 31.99 24.83
N GLY A 31 9.40 32.51 25.98
CA GLY A 31 10.82 32.61 26.33
C GLY A 31 11.64 33.43 25.33
N ASN A 32 10.99 34.34 24.58
CA ASN A 32 11.61 35.06 23.47
C ASN A 32 10.95 36.43 23.23
N PHE A 33 11.62 37.47 23.73
CA PHE A 33 11.15 38.85 23.62
C PHE A 33 11.00 39.35 22.18
N THR A 34 11.99 39.07 21.33
CA THR A 34 11.99 39.52 19.93
C THR A 34 10.83 38.90 19.15
N LEU A 35 10.58 37.61 19.35
CA LEU A 35 9.46 36.92 18.71
C LEU A 35 8.12 37.46 19.22
N ALA A 36 7.95 37.59 20.53
CA ALA A 36 6.74 38.14 21.13
C ALA A 36 6.45 39.56 20.64
N HIS A 37 7.46 40.42 20.55
CA HIS A 37 7.33 41.77 20.03
C HIS A 37 6.88 41.78 18.56
N LYS A 38 7.46 40.93 17.70
CA LYS A 38 7.04 40.80 16.29
C LYS A 38 5.59 40.33 16.17
N LEU A 39 5.20 39.32 16.93
CA LEU A 39 3.83 38.80 16.94
C LEU A 39 2.85 39.86 17.44
N HIS A 40 3.18 40.56 18.53
CA HIS A 40 2.36 41.63 19.08
C HIS A 40 2.23 42.80 18.10
N HIS A 41 3.31 43.20 17.43
CA HIS A 41 3.28 44.26 16.43
C HIS A 41 2.36 43.91 15.24
N LEU A 42 2.40 42.66 14.76
CA LEU A 42 1.60 42.20 13.64
C LEU A 42 0.11 42.00 14.01
N TYR A 43 -0.15 41.28 15.10
CA TYR A 43 -1.48 40.84 15.48
C TYR A 43 -2.21 41.80 16.44
N LYS A 44 -1.49 42.80 16.98
CA LYS A 44 -1.93 43.81 17.97
C LYS A 44 -2.30 43.25 19.34
N THR A 45 -2.83 42.03 19.40
CA THR A 45 -3.20 41.34 20.63
C THR A 45 -3.02 39.84 20.46
N ALA A 46 -2.70 39.14 21.56
CA ALA A 46 -2.61 37.69 21.58
C ALA A 46 -3.96 36.98 21.35
N HIS A 47 -5.08 37.71 21.43
CA HIS A 47 -6.39 37.19 21.05
C HIS A 47 -6.54 36.99 19.54
N ASN A 48 -5.79 37.74 18.73
CA ASN A 48 -5.86 37.69 17.27
C ASN A 48 -4.80 36.77 16.64
N ILE A 49 -3.81 36.33 17.41
CA ILE A 49 -2.78 35.41 16.91
C ILE A 49 -3.48 34.12 16.47
N ASP A 50 -3.27 33.74 15.21
CA ASP A 50 -3.77 32.48 14.67
C ASP A 50 -3.21 31.30 15.49
N VAL A 51 -4.06 30.35 15.91
CA VAL A 51 -3.67 29.28 16.87
C VAL A 51 -2.44 28.51 16.43
N TRP A 52 -2.29 28.19 15.14
CA TRP A 52 -1.12 27.47 14.63
C TRP A 52 0.18 28.26 14.89
N VAL A 53 0.21 29.55 14.55
CA VAL A 53 1.37 30.42 14.73
C VAL A 53 1.73 30.54 16.21
N GLY A 54 0.73 30.80 17.07
CA GLY A 54 0.97 30.93 18.50
C GLY A 54 1.46 29.62 19.13
N ALA A 55 0.86 28.50 18.77
CA ALA A 55 1.12 27.21 19.41
C ALA A 55 2.49 26.60 19.01
N ILE A 56 2.93 26.76 17.75
CA ILE A 56 4.29 26.33 17.33
C ILE A 56 5.40 27.24 17.85
N SER A 57 5.06 28.47 18.26
CA SER A 57 6.02 29.44 18.79
C SER A 57 6.38 29.17 20.26
N GLU A 58 5.59 28.35 20.96
CA GLU A 58 5.86 27.99 22.35
C GLU A 58 7.08 27.06 22.44
N PRO A 59 7.95 27.24 23.46
CA PRO A 59 9.09 26.37 23.67
C PRO A 59 8.64 24.94 23.94
N ALA A 60 9.37 23.97 23.39
CA ALA A 60 9.07 22.57 23.58
C ALA A 60 9.19 22.14 25.05
N LEU A 61 8.27 21.28 25.50
CA LEU A 61 8.39 20.64 26.81
C LEU A 61 9.61 19.70 26.88
N PRO A 62 10.20 19.47 28.07
CA PRO A 62 11.29 18.51 28.24
C PRO A 62 10.94 17.13 27.68
N GLY A 63 11.83 16.58 26.83
CA GLY A 63 11.61 15.30 26.14
C GLY A 63 10.59 15.34 24.99
N GLY A 64 9.90 16.47 24.79
CA GLY A 64 8.93 16.68 23.72
C GLY A 64 9.48 17.46 22.53
N ARG A 65 8.63 17.63 21.51
CA ARG A 65 8.89 18.46 20.33
C ARG A 65 7.90 19.61 20.17
N VAL A 66 6.95 19.74 21.10
CA VAL A 66 5.89 20.75 21.07
C VAL A 66 5.74 21.40 22.43
N GLY A 67 5.29 22.65 22.43
CA GLY A 67 5.04 23.40 23.66
C GLY A 67 3.75 23.00 24.39
N PRO A 68 3.48 23.62 25.55
CA PRO A 68 2.34 23.30 26.41
C PRO A 68 0.98 23.30 25.68
N LEU A 69 0.71 24.30 24.84
CA LEU A 69 -0.56 24.39 24.14
C LEU A 69 -0.77 23.24 23.16
N LEU A 70 0.19 23.01 22.26
CA LEU A 70 0.12 21.90 21.31
C LEU A 70 0.08 20.55 22.02
N SER A 71 0.84 20.38 23.10
CA SER A 71 0.82 19.15 23.91
C SER A 71 -0.59 18.86 24.44
N CYS A 72 -1.27 19.87 25.02
CA CYS A 72 -2.66 19.73 25.47
C CYS A 72 -3.62 19.37 24.33
N LEU A 73 -3.57 20.09 23.21
CA LEU A 73 -4.49 19.88 22.09
C LEU A 73 -4.30 18.49 21.46
N LEU A 74 -3.05 18.09 21.21
CA LEU A 74 -2.71 16.78 20.67
C LEU A 74 -3.10 15.67 21.65
N ALA A 75 -2.74 15.80 22.93
CA ALA A 75 -3.06 14.78 23.94
C ALA A 75 -4.56 14.57 24.09
N ARG A 76 -5.37 15.65 24.08
CA ARG A 76 -6.83 15.54 24.11
C ARG A 76 -7.37 14.81 22.88
N GLN A 77 -6.87 15.13 21.69
CA GLN A 77 -7.31 14.48 20.46
C GLN A 77 -6.90 13.00 20.39
N PHE A 78 -5.63 12.67 20.66
CA PHE A 78 -5.16 11.29 20.66
C PHE A 78 -5.86 10.43 21.73
N ARG A 79 -6.11 11.00 22.92
CA ARG A 79 -6.88 10.31 23.96
C ARG A 79 -8.32 10.06 23.52
N ALA A 80 -8.99 11.05 22.93
CA ALA A 80 -10.36 10.88 22.44
C ALA A 80 -10.44 9.79 21.35
N LEU A 81 -9.47 9.74 20.43
CA LEU A 81 -9.39 8.69 19.41
C LEU A 81 -9.20 7.31 20.05
N ARG A 82 -8.25 7.17 20.97
CA ARG A 82 -7.96 5.91 21.67
C ARG A 82 -9.14 5.42 22.52
N ASP A 83 -9.65 6.30 23.38
CA ASP A 83 -10.67 5.98 24.37
C ASP A 83 -12.07 5.90 23.73
N GLY A 84 -12.27 6.50 22.56
CA GLY A 84 -13.49 6.42 21.76
C GLY A 84 -13.52 5.24 20.78
N ASP A 85 -12.38 4.63 20.47
CA ASP A 85 -12.30 3.54 19.51
C ASP A 85 -12.68 2.19 20.15
N ARG A 86 -13.82 1.64 19.73
CA ARG A 86 -14.30 0.30 20.13
C ARG A 86 -13.32 -0.80 19.76
N PHE A 87 -12.54 -0.61 18.71
CA PHE A 87 -11.57 -1.55 18.17
C PHE A 87 -10.13 -1.21 18.54
N TRP A 88 -9.92 -0.32 19.51
CA TRP A 88 -8.58 -0.06 20.04
C TRP A 88 -7.90 -1.37 20.45
N TRP A 89 -6.72 -1.64 19.89
CA TRP A 89 -6.09 -2.97 19.92
C TRP A 89 -5.79 -3.51 21.33
N GLU A 90 -5.60 -2.65 22.32
CA GLU A 90 -5.39 -3.06 23.72
C GLU A 90 -6.70 -3.42 24.45
N ARG A 91 -7.87 -3.10 23.88
CA ARG A 91 -9.15 -3.43 24.52
C ARG A 91 -9.35 -4.95 24.60
N LYS A 92 -9.94 -5.37 25.72
CA LYS A 92 -10.34 -6.75 25.94
C LYS A 92 -11.37 -7.18 24.90
N GLY A 93 -11.13 -8.32 24.25
CA GLY A 93 -12.03 -8.89 23.25
C GLY A 93 -11.70 -8.49 21.80
N VAL A 94 -10.84 -7.49 21.57
CA VAL A 94 -10.34 -7.18 20.22
C VAL A 94 -9.29 -8.21 19.80
N PHE A 95 -8.27 -8.40 20.65
CA PHE A 95 -7.27 -9.46 20.50
C PHE A 95 -7.19 -10.31 21.77
N THR A 96 -6.71 -11.55 21.63
CA THR A 96 -6.35 -12.39 22.78
C THR A 96 -5.12 -11.83 23.49
N SER A 97 -4.87 -12.27 24.73
CA SER A 97 -3.66 -11.87 25.47
C SER A 97 -2.38 -12.29 24.76
N THR A 98 -2.39 -13.45 24.10
CA THR A 98 -1.24 -13.95 23.32
C THR A 98 -1.04 -13.08 22.09
N GLN A 99 -2.08 -12.83 21.31
CA GLN A 99 -2.02 -11.93 20.14
C GLN A 99 -1.48 -10.54 20.50
N ARG A 100 -1.99 -9.92 21.59
CA ARG A 100 -1.48 -8.61 22.06
C ARG A 100 0.01 -8.63 22.41
N ARG A 101 0.53 -9.71 23.00
CA ARG A 101 1.95 -9.83 23.33
C ARG A 101 2.82 -9.76 22.08
N HIS A 102 2.40 -10.40 20.99
CA HIS A 102 3.13 -10.37 19.72
C HIS A 102 2.97 -9.02 19.00
N LEU A 103 1.79 -8.39 19.06
CA LEU A 103 1.60 -7.03 18.53
C LEU A 103 2.49 -5.99 19.23
N HIS A 104 2.70 -6.11 20.54
CA HIS A 104 3.60 -5.21 21.28
C HIS A 104 5.06 -5.24 20.80
N ALA A 105 5.49 -6.32 20.14
CA ALA A 105 6.87 -6.47 19.64
C ALA A 105 7.07 -5.88 18.24
N VAL A 106 6.01 -5.42 17.57
CA VAL A 106 6.10 -4.87 16.22
C VAL A 106 6.83 -3.52 16.23
N SER A 107 7.71 -3.32 15.25
CA SER A 107 8.40 -2.05 15.01
C SER A 107 8.22 -1.58 13.57
N LEU A 108 8.28 -0.27 13.34
CA LEU A 108 8.27 0.28 11.98
C LEU A 108 9.48 -0.22 11.17
N SER A 109 10.63 -0.42 11.82
CA SER A 109 11.82 -1.01 11.20
C SER A 109 11.55 -2.42 10.66
N ARG A 110 10.82 -3.25 11.40
CA ARG A 110 10.39 -4.57 10.91
C ARG A 110 9.47 -4.46 9.69
N ILE A 111 8.49 -3.55 9.73
CA ILE A 111 7.57 -3.32 8.61
C ILE A 111 8.36 -2.93 7.34
N ILE A 112 9.35 -2.04 7.47
CA ILE A 112 10.21 -1.65 6.36
C ILE A 112 10.97 -2.88 5.81
N CYS A 113 11.58 -3.68 6.68
CA CYS A 113 12.31 -4.86 6.26
C CYS A 113 11.42 -5.92 5.57
N ASP A 114 10.17 -6.12 6.00
CA ASP A 114 9.27 -7.12 5.38
C ASP A 114 8.66 -6.65 4.05
N ASN A 115 8.62 -5.34 3.79
CA ASN A 115 7.87 -4.76 2.65
C ASN A 115 8.76 -3.95 1.69
N SER A 116 10.07 -4.09 1.77
CA SER A 116 11.00 -3.40 0.89
C SER A 116 12.26 -4.23 0.62
N HIS A 117 13.14 -3.71 -0.24
CA HIS A 117 14.47 -4.27 -0.47
C HIS A 117 15.54 -3.71 0.48
N ILE A 118 15.15 -2.91 1.49
CA ILE A 118 16.08 -2.38 2.49
C ILE A 118 16.49 -3.51 3.43
N THR A 119 17.81 -3.67 3.62
CA THR A 119 18.38 -4.78 4.41
C THR A 119 18.94 -4.36 5.77
N HIS A 120 19.11 -3.05 6.00
CA HIS A 120 19.64 -2.48 7.24
C HIS A 120 18.75 -1.34 7.69
N VAL A 121 18.39 -1.34 8.97
CA VAL A 121 17.47 -0.38 9.58
C VAL A 121 17.90 -0.07 11.02
N PRO A 122 17.61 1.13 11.55
CA PRO A 122 17.80 1.40 12.98
C PRO A 122 16.80 0.61 13.83
N VAL A 123 17.11 0.36 15.10
CA VAL A 123 16.17 -0.28 16.04
C VAL A 123 14.94 0.60 16.29
N ASP A 124 15.19 1.89 16.56
CA ASP A 124 14.16 2.91 16.69
C ASP A 124 14.27 3.91 15.53
N PRO A 125 13.37 3.86 14.54
CA PRO A 125 13.42 4.74 13.37
C PRO A 125 12.93 6.17 13.65
N PHE A 126 12.46 6.46 14.87
CA PHE A 126 12.06 7.82 15.28
C PHE A 126 13.19 8.59 15.97
N SER A 127 14.21 7.89 16.44
CA SER A 127 15.44 8.48 16.99
C SER A 127 16.41 8.85 15.88
N ARG A 128 17.30 9.81 16.15
CA ARG A 128 18.35 10.17 15.19
C ARG A 128 19.33 9.00 15.09
N THR A 129 19.46 8.42 13.90
CA THR A 129 20.57 7.53 13.54
C THR A 129 21.76 8.40 13.18
N GLU A 130 22.87 8.30 13.91
CA GLU A 130 24.02 9.19 13.72
C GLU A 130 24.97 8.67 12.66
N SER A 131 25.09 7.34 12.56
CA SER A 131 25.99 6.72 11.58
C SER A 131 25.46 5.39 11.02
N PRO A 132 25.98 4.93 9.87
CA PRO A 132 25.56 3.66 9.27
C PRO A 132 25.79 2.44 10.18
N GLU A 133 26.78 2.48 11.06
CA GLU A 133 27.05 1.41 12.03
C GLU A 133 25.98 1.28 13.13
N ASP A 134 25.13 2.29 13.32
CA ASP A 134 23.95 2.21 14.20
C ASP A 134 22.80 1.40 13.58
N MET A 135 22.90 1.07 12.29
CA MET A 135 21.91 0.27 11.59
C MET A 135 22.18 -1.22 11.78
N LEU A 136 21.11 -1.97 12.00
CA LEU A 136 21.16 -3.41 12.15
C LEU A 136 20.59 -4.09 10.92
N ALA A 137 21.16 -5.23 10.54
CA ALA A 137 20.60 -6.08 9.52
C ALA A 137 19.16 -6.49 9.89
N CYS A 138 18.27 -6.62 8.91
CA CYS A 138 16.88 -7.03 9.13
C CYS A 138 16.73 -8.42 9.77
N SER A 139 17.77 -9.25 9.76
CA SER A 139 17.82 -10.55 10.45
C SER A 139 18.21 -10.45 11.92
N HIS A 140 18.55 -9.25 12.41
CA HIS A 140 19.02 -9.06 13.78
C HIS A 140 17.90 -9.32 14.81
N PRO A 141 18.18 -9.96 15.97
CA PRO A 141 17.16 -10.29 16.97
C PRO A 141 16.39 -9.09 17.56
N LEU A 142 16.97 -7.90 17.51
CA LEU A 142 16.31 -6.64 17.91
C LEU A 142 15.28 -6.12 16.90
N ILE A 143 15.18 -6.75 15.72
CA ILE A 143 14.17 -6.48 14.68
C ILE A 143 13.33 -7.76 14.48
N PRO A 144 12.58 -8.19 15.50
CA PRO A 144 11.88 -9.48 15.47
C PRO A 144 10.75 -9.47 14.43
N HIS A 145 10.51 -10.62 13.82
CA HIS A 145 9.31 -10.84 13.00
C HIS A 145 8.04 -10.90 13.85
N LEU A 146 6.92 -10.43 13.29
CA LEU A 146 5.62 -10.65 13.88
C LEU A 146 5.25 -12.14 13.76
N ASP A 147 5.13 -12.80 14.90
CA ASP A 147 4.65 -14.18 14.96
C ASP A 147 3.12 -14.21 14.89
N LEU A 148 2.61 -14.77 13.78
CA LEU A 148 1.18 -14.90 13.48
C LEU A 148 0.58 -16.25 13.92
N THR A 149 1.37 -17.14 14.53
CA THR A 149 0.84 -18.40 15.06
C THR A 149 -0.36 -18.23 16.00
N PRO A 150 -0.49 -17.18 16.83
CA PRO A 150 -1.67 -16.98 17.67
C PRO A 150 -2.96 -16.62 16.92
N TRP A 151 -2.89 -16.35 15.61
CA TRP A 151 -4.05 -16.17 14.74
C TRP A 151 -4.46 -17.46 14.04
N LYS A 152 -3.70 -18.55 14.21
CA LYS A 152 -4.06 -19.84 13.62
C LYS A 152 -5.36 -20.33 14.26
N GLU A 153 -6.38 -20.46 13.41
CA GLU A 153 -7.67 -21.04 13.79
C GLU A 153 -7.58 -22.57 13.93
N PRO A 154 -8.42 -23.19 14.75
CA PRO A 154 -8.45 -24.64 14.87
C PRO A 154 -8.88 -25.29 13.56
N ASP A 155 -8.16 -26.33 13.16
CA ASP A 155 -8.47 -27.14 11.96
C ASP A 155 -9.48 -28.28 12.26
N SER A 156 -9.87 -28.45 13.54
CA SER A 156 -10.76 -29.51 14.00
C SER A 156 -11.58 -29.07 15.22
N ASP A 157 -12.83 -29.50 15.28
CA ASP A 157 -13.66 -29.48 16.49
C ASP A 157 -13.36 -30.72 17.37
N PRO A 158 -13.28 -30.59 18.70
CA PRO A 158 -12.98 -31.72 19.59
C PRO A 158 -13.98 -32.88 19.53
N SER A 159 -15.24 -32.63 19.14
CA SER A 159 -16.31 -33.62 19.09
C SER A 159 -16.59 -34.12 17.68
N CYS A 160 -16.62 -33.22 16.69
CA CYS A 160 -16.98 -33.54 15.31
C CYS A 160 -15.78 -33.75 14.37
N GLY A 161 -14.56 -33.55 14.86
CA GLY A 161 -13.33 -33.80 14.10
C GLY A 161 -13.00 -32.68 13.10
N PRO A 162 -12.35 -33.00 11.97
CA PRO A 162 -11.77 -31.99 11.07
C PRO A 162 -12.84 -31.06 10.47
N VAL A 163 -12.48 -29.79 10.31
CA VAL A 163 -13.30 -28.75 9.68
C VAL A 163 -13.36 -29.01 8.17
N PRO A 164 -14.55 -29.27 7.58
CA PRO A 164 -14.67 -29.44 6.14
C PRO A 164 -14.37 -28.11 5.44
N ARG A 165 -13.32 -28.09 4.61
CA ARG A 165 -12.87 -26.91 3.86
C ARG A 165 -13.60 -26.80 2.53
N VAL A 166 -13.86 -25.56 2.12
CA VAL A 166 -14.43 -25.26 0.79
C VAL A 166 -13.35 -24.76 -0.16
N GLN A 167 -13.46 -25.09 -1.44
CA GLN A 167 -12.61 -24.52 -2.47
C GLN A 167 -13.06 -23.08 -2.77
N SER A 168 -12.11 -22.20 -3.08
CA SER A 168 -12.36 -20.78 -3.38
C SER A 168 -13.18 -20.06 -2.31
N GLY A 169 -12.93 -20.38 -1.04
CA GLY A 169 -13.57 -19.75 0.11
C GLY A 169 -12.87 -20.05 1.43
N TYR A 170 -13.40 -19.42 2.48
CA TYR A 170 -12.98 -19.55 3.87
C TYR A 170 -13.93 -20.48 4.63
N SER A 171 -13.38 -21.16 5.64
CA SER A 171 -14.14 -21.98 6.58
C SER A 171 -13.67 -21.64 7.98
N LEU A 172 -14.51 -20.96 8.75
CA LEU A 172 -14.17 -20.42 10.07
C LEU A 172 -14.88 -21.23 11.15
N LEU A 173 -14.12 -21.91 12.02
CA LEU A 173 -14.68 -22.61 13.17
C LEU A 173 -14.89 -21.63 14.33
N CYS A 174 -16.15 -21.44 14.73
CA CYS A 174 -16.55 -20.65 15.88
C CYS A 174 -17.27 -21.56 16.89
N ASN A 175 -16.53 -22.01 17.91
CA ASN A 175 -16.98 -23.08 18.81
C ASN A 175 -17.36 -24.32 17.99
N SER A 176 -18.60 -24.80 18.11
CA SER A 176 -19.10 -25.98 17.38
C SER A 176 -19.95 -25.62 16.15
N VAL A 177 -19.71 -24.44 15.57
CA VAL A 177 -20.33 -23.96 14.32
C VAL A 177 -19.24 -23.56 13.34
N ILE A 178 -19.32 -24.03 12.10
CA ILE A 178 -18.45 -23.59 11.02
C ILE A 178 -19.22 -22.59 10.17
N LEU A 179 -18.60 -21.44 9.92
CA LEU A 179 -19.10 -20.39 9.02
C LEU A 179 -18.34 -20.46 7.70
N TYR A 180 -19.07 -20.37 6.60
CA TYR A 180 -18.52 -20.41 5.25
C TYR A 180 -18.69 -19.07 4.54
N GLN A 181 -17.65 -18.65 3.84
CA GLN A 181 -17.67 -17.46 3.01
C GLN A 181 -16.85 -17.71 1.76
N CYS A 182 -17.39 -17.42 0.57
CA CYS A 182 -16.63 -17.56 -0.66
C CYS A 182 -15.66 -16.39 -0.85
N HIS A 183 -14.57 -16.61 -1.59
CA HIS A 183 -13.72 -15.53 -2.06
C HIS A 183 -14.52 -14.54 -2.91
N ALA A 184 -14.00 -13.32 -3.07
CA ALA A 184 -14.57 -12.36 -4.00
C ALA A 184 -14.67 -12.97 -5.42
N GLY A 185 -15.78 -12.68 -6.13
CA GLY A 185 -16.08 -13.27 -7.44
C GLY A 185 -16.75 -14.65 -7.40
N PHE A 186 -17.04 -15.20 -6.22
CA PHE A 186 -17.73 -16.48 -6.07
C PHE A 186 -19.03 -16.32 -5.27
N ARG A 187 -20.07 -17.08 -5.66
CA ARG A 187 -21.35 -17.19 -4.95
C ARG A 187 -21.42 -18.47 -4.12
N LEU A 188 -21.97 -18.37 -2.91
CA LEU A 188 -22.12 -19.52 -2.02
C LEU A 188 -23.40 -20.30 -2.35
N LEU A 189 -23.26 -21.59 -2.66
CA LEU A 189 -24.36 -22.53 -2.87
C LEU A 189 -24.45 -23.51 -1.70
N GLY A 190 -25.56 -23.44 -0.96
CA GLY A 190 -25.81 -24.26 0.22
C GLY A 190 -25.95 -23.41 1.49
N SER A 191 -25.78 -24.05 2.65
CA SER A 191 -25.85 -23.33 3.93
C SER A 191 -24.56 -22.56 4.20
N SER A 192 -24.67 -21.29 4.59
CA SER A 192 -23.53 -20.46 5.01
C SER A 192 -22.95 -20.88 6.35
N SER A 193 -23.60 -21.82 7.06
CA SER A 193 -23.09 -22.40 8.29
C SER A 193 -23.51 -23.85 8.47
N ILE A 194 -22.66 -24.63 9.12
CA ILE A 194 -22.98 -25.99 9.59
C ILE A 194 -22.63 -26.10 11.07
N ARG A 195 -23.35 -26.96 11.81
CA ARG A 195 -23.16 -27.12 13.25
C ARG A 195 -22.73 -28.56 13.56
N CYS A 196 -21.99 -28.74 14.65
CA CYS A 196 -21.72 -30.07 15.19
C CYS A 196 -22.98 -30.61 15.90
N ASP A 197 -23.46 -31.77 15.48
CA ASP A 197 -24.48 -32.54 16.21
C ASP A 197 -23.77 -33.38 17.27
N LEU A 198 -23.83 -32.94 18.53
CA LEU A 198 -23.15 -33.60 19.65
C LEU A 198 -23.70 -35.00 19.96
N ALA A 199 -24.95 -35.29 19.61
CA ALA A 199 -25.53 -36.62 19.85
C ALA A 199 -24.98 -37.65 18.84
N ARG A 200 -24.67 -37.21 17.63
CA ARG A 200 -24.12 -38.05 16.55
C ARG A 200 -22.61 -37.91 16.37
N GLN A 201 -21.99 -36.94 17.03
CA GLN A 201 -20.59 -36.57 16.85
C GLN A 201 -20.24 -36.31 15.37
N GLN A 202 -21.17 -35.71 14.64
CA GLN A 202 -21.03 -35.46 13.20
C GLN A 202 -21.58 -34.08 12.83
N TRP A 203 -21.04 -33.49 11.77
CA TRP A 203 -21.57 -32.26 11.18
C TRP A 203 -23.00 -32.44 10.69
N THR A 204 -23.87 -31.45 10.93
CA THR A 204 -25.30 -31.51 10.58
C THR A 204 -25.58 -31.66 9.08
N SER A 205 -24.65 -31.21 8.24
CA SER A 205 -24.79 -31.23 6.78
C SER A 205 -23.42 -31.19 6.08
N LEU A 206 -23.42 -31.50 4.78
CA LEU A 206 -22.25 -31.33 3.92
C LEU A 206 -21.87 -29.85 3.77
N PRO A 207 -20.58 -29.53 3.52
CA PRO A 207 -20.14 -28.15 3.28
C PRO A 207 -20.77 -27.57 2.01
N PRO A 208 -20.98 -26.23 1.95
CA PRO A 208 -21.45 -25.56 0.74
C PRO A 208 -20.38 -25.56 -0.35
N THR A 209 -20.77 -25.14 -1.56
CA THR A 209 -19.84 -24.98 -2.69
C THR A 209 -19.76 -23.51 -3.09
N CYS A 210 -18.55 -23.02 -3.37
CA CYS A 210 -18.34 -21.70 -3.96
C CYS A 210 -18.32 -21.82 -5.47
N GLN A 211 -19.33 -21.28 -6.13
CA GLN A 211 -19.43 -21.27 -7.58
C GLN A 211 -18.94 -19.93 -8.11
N ASP A 212 -18.09 -19.99 -9.14
CA ASP A 212 -17.68 -18.82 -9.90
C ASP A 212 -18.88 -18.03 -10.42
N ILE A 213 -18.88 -16.71 -10.22
CA ILE A 213 -19.89 -15.82 -10.79
C ILE A 213 -19.51 -15.61 -12.25
N ASN A 214 -20.47 -15.69 -13.16
CA ASN A 214 -20.19 -15.40 -14.56
C ASN A 214 -20.62 -13.98 -14.87
N GLU A 215 -19.77 -12.99 -14.63
CA GLU A 215 -20.14 -11.59 -14.82
C GLU A 215 -20.50 -11.29 -16.28
N CYS A 216 -19.88 -11.99 -17.24
CA CYS A 216 -20.19 -11.87 -18.67
C CYS A 216 -21.62 -12.30 -19.02
N LYS A 217 -22.26 -13.15 -18.21
CA LYS A 217 -23.66 -13.59 -18.40
C LYS A 217 -24.63 -12.91 -17.44
N ASP A 218 -24.19 -12.71 -16.19
CA ASP A 218 -25.05 -12.27 -15.10
C ASP A 218 -25.19 -10.73 -15.07
N HIS A 219 -24.26 -9.98 -15.66
CA HIS A 219 -24.29 -8.51 -15.73
C HIS A 219 -24.55 -8.01 -17.15
N ILE A 220 -25.28 -6.90 -17.26
CA ILE A 220 -25.52 -6.22 -18.54
C ILE A 220 -24.33 -5.30 -18.83
N SER A 221 -23.56 -5.61 -19.88
CA SER A 221 -22.38 -4.85 -20.33
C SER A 221 -21.28 -4.66 -19.26
N PRO A 222 -20.68 -5.74 -18.73
CA PRO A 222 -19.60 -5.64 -17.75
C PRO A 222 -18.33 -4.99 -18.30
N CYS A 223 -18.15 -5.02 -19.63
CA CYS A 223 -17.03 -4.39 -20.32
C CYS A 223 -17.43 -3.07 -21.00
N PRO A 224 -16.50 -2.12 -21.17
CA PRO A 224 -16.67 -0.95 -22.02
C PRO A 224 -17.07 -1.31 -23.47
N PRO A 225 -17.66 -0.38 -24.23
CA PRO A 225 -17.92 -0.57 -25.66
C PRO A 225 -16.64 -0.96 -26.41
N HIS A 226 -16.73 -1.91 -27.34
CA HIS A 226 -15.64 -2.47 -28.17
C HIS A 226 -14.72 -3.50 -27.53
N LEU A 227 -14.97 -3.92 -26.28
CA LEU A 227 -14.25 -5.04 -25.66
C LEU A 227 -15.16 -6.25 -25.48
N GLU A 228 -14.61 -7.44 -25.70
CA GLU A 228 -15.28 -8.71 -25.43
C GLU A 228 -14.98 -9.17 -24.00
N CYS A 229 -16.01 -9.67 -23.32
CA CYS A 229 -15.92 -10.18 -21.96
C CYS A 229 -15.55 -11.67 -21.96
N PHE A 230 -14.48 -12.00 -21.22
CA PHE A 230 -14.02 -13.37 -20.98
C PHE A 230 -14.09 -13.68 -19.50
N ASN A 231 -14.93 -14.64 -19.13
CA ASN A 231 -15.09 -15.06 -17.74
C ASN A 231 -13.85 -15.82 -17.27
N THR A 232 -13.37 -15.52 -16.06
CA THR A 232 -12.24 -16.21 -15.42
C THR A 232 -12.63 -16.63 -14.00
N ALA A 233 -11.88 -17.55 -13.38
CA ALA A 233 -12.20 -17.94 -12.02
C ALA A 233 -12.01 -16.76 -11.04
N GLY A 234 -13.10 -16.27 -10.46
CA GLY A 234 -13.18 -15.18 -9.49
C GLY A 234 -13.16 -13.76 -10.09
N SER A 235 -13.21 -13.62 -11.42
CA SER A 235 -13.17 -12.32 -12.10
C SER A 235 -13.53 -12.46 -13.58
N PHE A 236 -13.47 -11.38 -14.34
CA PHE A 236 -13.55 -11.39 -15.80
C PHE A 236 -12.45 -10.51 -16.41
N ILE A 237 -12.11 -10.78 -17.68
CA ILE A 237 -11.17 -9.99 -18.47
C ILE A 237 -11.93 -9.39 -19.65
N CYS A 238 -11.73 -8.10 -19.89
CA CYS A 238 -12.17 -7.44 -21.10
C CYS A 238 -10.97 -7.34 -22.04
N SER A 239 -11.04 -8.01 -23.20
CA SER A 239 -9.99 -7.90 -24.22
C SER A 239 -10.56 -7.49 -25.55
N GLU A 240 -9.70 -6.93 -26.40
CA GLU A 240 -10.07 -6.68 -27.79
C GLU A 240 -10.42 -8.02 -28.47
N PRO A 241 -11.40 -8.03 -29.38
CA PRO A 241 -11.62 -9.17 -30.26
C PRO A 241 -10.29 -9.47 -30.95
N SER A 242 -9.87 -10.73 -30.99
CA SER A 242 -8.59 -11.12 -31.60
C SER A 242 -8.63 -10.93 -33.12
N SER A 243 -8.49 -9.70 -33.58
CA SER A 243 -8.40 -9.33 -35.00
C SER A 243 -6.95 -9.38 -35.48
N LEU A 244 -6.27 -10.51 -35.29
CA LEU A 244 -5.06 -10.84 -36.04
C LEU A 244 -5.05 -12.35 -36.30
N SER A 245 -5.73 -12.74 -37.38
CA SER A 245 -5.47 -14.03 -38.01
C SER A 245 -3.98 -14.15 -38.27
N ALA A 246 -3.37 -15.26 -37.86
CA ALA A 246 -1.96 -15.60 -38.17
C ALA A 246 -1.63 -15.46 -39.67
N ALA A 247 -2.64 -15.48 -40.54
CA ALA A 247 -2.50 -15.20 -41.97
C ALA A 247 -1.91 -13.80 -42.28
N SER A 248 -2.19 -12.77 -41.48
CA SER A 248 -1.67 -11.41 -41.75
C SER A 248 -0.17 -11.29 -41.46
N ILE A 249 0.35 -11.99 -40.46
CA ILE A 249 1.78 -11.98 -40.14
C ILE A 249 2.55 -12.74 -41.22
N VAL A 250 2.03 -13.90 -41.65
CA VAL A 250 2.64 -14.70 -42.74
C VAL A 250 2.63 -13.92 -44.05
N ALA A 251 1.54 -13.22 -44.38
CA ALA A 251 1.46 -12.39 -45.57
C ALA A 251 2.48 -11.24 -45.56
N ALA A 252 2.64 -10.54 -44.43
CA ALA A 252 3.61 -9.45 -44.31
C ALA A 252 5.07 -9.94 -44.45
N VAL A 253 5.41 -11.06 -43.82
CA VAL A 253 6.75 -11.67 -43.94
C VAL A 253 7.02 -12.12 -45.37
N MET A 254 6.04 -12.72 -46.05
CA MET A 254 6.18 -13.15 -47.44
C MET A 254 6.39 -11.97 -48.40
N VAL A 255 5.71 -10.84 -48.19
CA VAL A 255 5.91 -9.61 -48.98
C VAL A 255 7.33 -9.07 -48.82
N VAL A 256 7.87 -9.06 -47.60
CA VAL A 256 9.25 -8.61 -47.35
C VAL A 256 10.27 -9.53 -48.00
N ILE A 257 10.09 -10.84 -47.91
CA ILE A 257 10.99 -11.83 -48.53
C ILE A 257 10.97 -11.72 -50.06
N LEU A 258 9.78 -11.62 -50.66
CA LEU A 258 9.61 -11.45 -52.10
C LEU A 258 10.22 -10.11 -52.58
N GLY A 259 10.02 -9.03 -51.83
CA GLY A 259 10.61 -7.73 -52.13
C GLY A 259 12.13 -7.73 -52.07
N ALA A 260 12.71 -8.38 -51.05
CA ALA A 260 14.16 -8.55 -50.92
C ALA A 260 14.75 -9.39 -52.06
N ALA A 261 14.08 -10.50 -52.42
CA ALA A 261 14.51 -11.34 -53.54
C ALA A 261 14.46 -10.57 -54.88
N LEU A 262 13.43 -9.75 -55.10
CA LEU A 262 13.32 -8.92 -56.29
C LEU A 262 14.44 -7.87 -56.35
N LEU A 263 14.77 -7.22 -55.23
CA LEU A 263 15.88 -6.27 -55.14
C LEU A 263 17.23 -6.94 -55.44
N VAL A 264 17.47 -8.14 -54.91
CA VAL A 264 18.69 -8.91 -55.22
C VAL A 264 18.76 -9.25 -56.71
N LEU A 265 17.66 -9.66 -57.33
CA LEU A 265 17.60 -9.92 -58.78
C LEU A 265 17.83 -8.65 -59.61
N VAL A 266 17.28 -7.51 -59.20
CA VAL A 266 17.51 -6.22 -59.85
C VAL A 266 18.98 -5.80 -59.72
N VAL A 267 19.58 -5.93 -58.53
CA VAL A 267 21.01 -5.63 -58.31
C VAL A 267 21.90 -6.56 -59.14
N PHE A 268 21.58 -7.86 -59.19
CA PHE A 268 22.33 -8.84 -59.97
C PHE A 268 22.18 -8.59 -61.48
N GLY A 269 20.97 -8.24 -61.93
CA GLY A 269 20.69 -7.82 -63.30
C GLY A 269 21.42 -6.52 -63.67
N TYR A 270 21.44 -5.54 -62.76
CA TYR A 270 22.16 -4.28 -62.94
C TYR A 270 23.67 -4.48 -63.03
N GLN A 271 24.25 -5.31 -62.14
CA GLN A 271 25.67 -5.68 -62.18
C GLN A 271 26.04 -6.44 -63.46
N ARG A 272 25.14 -7.28 -63.97
CA ARG A 272 25.36 -8.05 -65.20
C ARG A 272 25.18 -7.21 -66.47
N TYR A 273 24.28 -6.23 -66.45
CA TYR A 273 24.02 -5.34 -67.59
C TYR A 273 25.10 -4.27 -67.76
N PHE A 274 25.63 -3.71 -66.66
CA PHE A 274 26.64 -2.65 -66.71
C PHE A 274 28.10 -3.13 -66.67
N ARG A 275 28.38 -4.44 -66.52
CA ARG A 275 29.71 -5.02 -66.75
C ARG A 275 29.84 -5.60 -68.16
N THR A 276 29.78 -4.75 -69.17
CA THR A 276 30.44 -5.01 -70.47
C THR A 276 30.95 -3.68 -71.02
N GLY A 277 32.26 -3.47 -70.92
CA GLY A 277 32.96 -2.25 -71.33
C GLY A 277 34.34 -2.17 -70.68
N GLU A 278 35.34 -2.74 -71.34
CA GLU A 278 36.77 -2.68 -71.01
C GLU A 278 37.39 -1.30 -71.41
N LEU A 279 38.67 -1.08 -71.07
CA LEU A 279 39.64 0.00 -71.46
C LEU A 279 39.91 1.07 -70.35
N ILE A 280 41.14 1.45 -69.94
CA ILE A 280 42.47 1.50 -70.60
C ILE A 280 43.63 1.37 -69.58
N SER A 281 44.73 0.76 -70.06
CA SER A 281 46.09 0.69 -69.54
C SER A 281 46.86 2.03 -69.57
N ALA A 282 47.68 2.32 -68.56
CA ALA A 282 48.72 3.34 -68.65
C ALA A 282 50.10 2.66 -68.65
N GLU A 283 50.65 2.43 -69.84
CA GLU A 283 52.08 2.15 -70.03
C GLU A 283 52.88 3.45 -70.16
N HIS A 284 54.17 3.34 -69.82
CA HIS A 284 55.31 4.19 -70.16
C HIS A 284 55.67 5.40 -69.29
N CYS A 285 56.60 5.17 -68.36
CA CYS A 285 57.88 5.89 -68.33
C CYS A 285 59.01 4.88 -68.07
N GLN A 286 59.78 4.56 -69.11
CA GLN A 286 61.02 3.78 -69.06
C GLN A 286 62.19 4.64 -68.54
N GLY A 287 63.05 4.01 -67.74
CA GLY A 287 64.49 3.91 -68.00
C GLY A 287 65.41 5.09 -67.62
N SER A 288 66.34 4.82 -66.71
CA SER A 288 67.79 4.88 -66.98
C SER A 288 68.58 4.41 -65.75
N SER A 289 69.50 3.46 -65.99
CA SER A 289 70.81 3.24 -65.35
C SER A 289 70.94 3.29 -63.83
#